data_AF-A0A520HVF2-F1
#
_entry.id   AF-A0A520HVF2-F1
#
_cell.length_a   1.000
_cell.length_b   1.000
_cell.length_c   1.000
_cell.angle_alpha   90.00
_cell.angle_beta   90.00
_cell.angle_gamma   90.00
#
_symmetry.space_group_name_H-M   'P 1'
#
loop_
_entity.id
_entity.type
_entity.pdbx_description
1 polymer ?
#
loop_
_entity_poly.entity_id
_entity_poly.type
_entity_poly.pdbx_seq_one_letter_code
_entity_poly.pdbx_strand_id
1 'polypeptide(L)'
;MEQERGFNSLNAKECAEAFPPVIDNAERHFAVAHHIATINEYPNAVAHLILGAEELVKATVLILKSKEIEVTDVIGYDILFSKTNLRHTVLKDFFAVWIGIKEILKVPKSKAEQMPGKFYI
;
A
#
# COMPACT_ATOMS: atom_id res chain seq x y z
N MET A 1 -35.60 2.11 2.22
CA MET A 1 -34.34 1.87 1.50
C MET A 1 -33.23 2.37 2.39
N GLU A 2 -32.41 1.48 2.95
CA GLU A 2 -31.21 1.90 3.68
C GLU A 2 -30.28 2.60 2.70
N GLN A 3 -29.90 3.84 3.01
CA GLN A 3 -28.95 4.60 2.21
C GLN A 3 -27.59 3.88 2.32
N GLU A 4 -27.01 3.47 1.19
CA GLU A 4 -25.70 2.79 1.18
C GLU A 4 -24.69 3.62 1.98
N ARG A 5 -24.25 3.07 3.11
CA ARG A 5 -23.21 3.66 3.94
C ARG A 5 -21.87 3.49 3.20
N GLY A 6 -21.46 4.55 2.51
CA GLY A 6 -20.16 4.60 1.84
C GLY A 6 -19.00 4.72 2.82
N PHE A 7 -17.79 4.47 2.34
CA PHE A 7 -16.52 4.54 3.08
C PHE A 7 -16.32 5.82 3.92
N ASN A 8 -16.87 6.95 3.45
CA ASN A 8 -16.80 8.23 4.15
C ASN A 8 -17.70 8.31 5.41
N SER A 9 -18.71 7.43 5.52
CA SER A 9 -19.68 7.44 6.63
C SER A 9 -19.26 6.64 7.86
N LEU A 10 -18.12 5.94 7.80
CA LEU A 10 -17.59 5.15 8.91
C LEU A 10 -17.01 6.05 10.00
N ASN A 11 -17.37 5.76 11.27
CA ASN A 11 -16.75 6.35 12.46
C ASN A 11 -15.39 5.70 12.79
N ALA A 12 -14.65 6.25 13.75
CA ALA A 12 -13.31 5.78 14.09
C ALA A 12 -13.26 4.28 14.49
N LYS A 13 -14.25 3.79 15.25
CA LYS A 13 -14.33 2.39 15.66
C LYS A 13 -14.61 1.47 14.46
N GLU A 14 -15.59 1.83 13.63
CA GLU A 14 -15.90 1.11 12.39
C GLU A 14 -14.69 1.08 11.44
N CYS A 15 -13.91 2.16 11.39
CA CYS A 15 -12.66 2.20 10.62
C CYS A 15 -11.59 1.24 11.18
N ALA A 16 -11.45 1.16 12.50
CA ALA A 16 -10.53 0.24 13.15
C ALA A 16 -10.90 -1.23 12.87
N GLU A 17 -12.20 -1.55 12.89
CA GLU A 17 -12.71 -2.89 12.60
C GLU A 17 -12.56 -3.27 11.12
N ALA A 18 -12.70 -2.31 10.21
CA ALA A 18 -12.53 -2.54 8.78
C ALA A 18 -11.06 -2.61 8.32
N PHE A 19 -10.11 -2.06 9.07
CA PHE A 19 -8.70 -2.01 8.67
C PHE A 19 -8.07 -3.39 8.43
N PRO A 20 -8.13 -4.37 9.38
CA PRO A 20 -7.45 -5.66 9.22
C PRO A 20 -7.82 -6.42 7.94
N PRO A 21 -9.11 -6.64 7.60
CA PRO A 21 -9.44 -7.39 6.38
C PRO A 21 -9.04 -6.66 5.09
N VAL A 22 -8.95 -5.32 5.09
CA VAL A 22 -8.55 -4.54 3.90
C VAL A 22 -7.03 -4.61 3.68
N ILE A 23 -6.23 -4.52 4.74
CA ILE A 23 -4.77 -4.66 4.61
C ILE A 23 -4.39 -6.10 4.22
N ASP A 24 -5.05 -7.12 4.79
CA ASP A 24 -4.87 -8.52 4.39
C ASP A 24 -5.21 -8.72 2.92
N ASN A 25 -6.24 -8.03 2.42
CA ASN A 25 -6.62 -8.09 1.01
C ASN A 25 -5.55 -7.49 0.09
N ALA A 26 -4.95 -6.36 0.48
CA ALA A 26 -3.83 -5.76 -0.24
C ALA A 26 -2.65 -6.74 -0.34
N GLU A 27 -2.28 -7.38 0.76
CA GLU A 27 -1.18 -8.36 0.81
C GLU A 27 -1.45 -9.57 -0.09
N ARG A 28 -2.69 -10.10 -0.09
CA ARG A 28 -3.07 -11.19 -1.00
C ARG A 28 -2.94 -10.78 -2.47
N HIS A 29 -3.35 -9.57 -2.84
CA HIS A 29 -3.18 -9.07 -4.20
C HIS A 29 -1.70 -8.98 -4.60
N PHE A 30 -0.82 -8.51 -3.71
CA PHE A 30 0.62 -8.48 -3.98
C PHE A 30 1.23 -9.87 -4.10
N ALA A 31 0.83 -10.82 -3.25
CA ALA A 31 1.28 -12.21 -3.34
C ALA A 31 0.83 -12.87 -4.66
N VAL A 32 -0.43 -12.66 -5.05
CA VAL A 32 -0.95 -13.16 -6.33
C VAL A 32 -0.22 -12.52 -7.52
N ALA A 33 0.03 -11.21 -7.48
CA ALA A 33 0.82 -10.55 -8.51
C ALA A 33 2.22 -11.17 -8.67
N HIS A 34 2.89 -11.47 -7.55
CA HIS A 34 4.19 -12.15 -7.57
C HIS A 34 4.10 -13.53 -8.22
N HIS A 35 3.12 -14.35 -7.83
CA HIS A 35 2.92 -15.68 -8.42
C HIS A 35 2.63 -15.63 -9.92
N ILE A 36 1.74 -14.73 -10.36
CA ILE A 36 1.42 -14.55 -11.78
C ILE A 36 2.66 -14.11 -12.58
N ALA A 37 3.52 -13.26 -12.00
CA ALA A 37 4.76 -12.86 -12.66
C ALA A 37 5.73 -14.04 -12.88
N THR A 38 5.74 -15.05 -11.99
CA THR A 38 6.62 -16.23 -12.15
C THR A 38 6.30 -17.09 -13.38
N ILE A 39 5.07 -16.98 -13.91
CA ILE A 39 4.64 -17.67 -15.14
C ILE A 39 4.63 -16.75 -16.37
N ASN A 40 5.30 -15.59 -16.30
CA ASN A 40 5.41 -14.58 -17.36
C ASN A 40 4.09 -13.90 -17.78
N GLU A 41 3.04 -13.99 -16.94
CA GLU A 41 1.74 -13.35 -17.17
C GLU A 41 1.74 -11.88 -16.68
N TYR A 42 2.70 -11.09 -17.16
CA TYR A 42 2.98 -9.74 -16.64
C TYR A 42 1.79 -8.78 -16.66
N PRO A 43 0.93 -8.72 -17.70
CA PRO A 43 -0.23 -7.83 -17.68
C PRO A 43 -1.19 -8.13 -16.53
N ASN A 44 -1.41 -9.42 -16.24
CA ASN A 44 -2.25 -9.87 -15.13
C ASN A 44 -1.59 -9.59 -13.77
N ALA A 45 -0.26 -9.77 -13.68
CA ALA A 45 0.49 -9.42 -12.48
C ALA A 45 0.37 -7.91 -12.17
N VAL A 46 0.48 -7.05 -13.19
CA VAL A 46 0.31 -5.59 -13.05
C VAL A 46 -1.10 -5.24 -12.58
N ALA A 47 -2.13 -5.89 -13.11
CA ALA A 47 -3.51 -5.68 -12.66
C ALA A 47 -3.66 -5.97 -11.14
N HIS A 48 -3.08 -7.08 -10.67
CA HIS A 48 -3.08 -7.41 -9.25
C HIS A 48 -2.23 -6.45 -8.39
N LEU A 49 -1.10 -5.92 -8.90
CA LEU A 49 -0.35 -4.87 -8.21
C LEU A 49 -1.20 -3.61 -8.01
N ILE A 50 -1.94 -3.19 -9.05
CA ILE A 50 -2.81 -2.02 -8.99
C ILE A 50 -3.94 -2.23 -7.98
N LEU A 51 -4.58 -3.39 -7.98
CA LEU A 51 -5.62 -3.73 -7.00
C LEU A 51 -5.06 -3.76 -5.57
N GLY A 52 -3.87 -4.34 -5.37
CA GLY A 52 -3.22 -4.32 -4.06
C GLY A 52 -2.90 -2.90 -3.58
N ALA A 53 -2.46 -2.02 -4.48
CA ALA A 53 -2.24 -0.61 -4.17
C ALA A 53 -3.54 0.13 -3.82
N GLU A 54 -4.65 -0.15 -4.52
CA GLU A 54 -5.98 0.40 -4.18
C GLU A 54 -6.38 0.03 -2.75
N GLU A 55 -6.24 -1.24 -2.37
CA GLU A 55 -6.56 -1.73 -1.04
C GLU A 55 -5.62 -1.16 0.03
N LEU A 56 -4.32 -1.03 -0.26
CA LEU A 56 -3.35 -0.44 0.66
C LEU A 56 -3.68 1.02 0.97
N VAL A 57 -4.09 1.81 -0.03
CA VAL A 57 -4.52 3.20 0.20
C VAL A 57 -5.79 3.27 1.04
N LYS A 58 -6.78 2.40 0.77
CA LYS A 58 -7.99 2.30 1.61
C LYS A 58 -7.62 1.95 3.06
N ALA A 59 -6.78 0.93 3.27
CA ALA A 59 -6.30 0.53 4.59
C ALA A 59 -5.58 1.68 5.30
N THR A 60 -4.73 2.43 4.59
CA THR A 60 -4.03 3.60 5.13
C THR A 60 -5.01 4.67 5.61
N VAL A 61 -6.06 4.96 4.83
CA VAL A 61 -7.09 5.90 5.24
C VAL A 61 -7.89 5.39 6.44
N LEU A 62 -8.24 4.10 6.48
CA LEU A 62 -8.96 3.50 7.60
C LEU A 62 -8.17 3.60 8.91
N ILE A 63 -6.87 3.28 8.90
CA ILE A 63 -6.05 3.36 10.11
C ILE A 63 -5.88 4.80 10.59
N LEU A 64 -5.74 5.78 9.68
CA LEU A 64 -5.66 7.19 10.02
C LEU A 64 -6.99 7.71 10.61
N LYS A 65 -8.11 7.40 9.96
CA LYS A 65 -9.45 7.75 10.48
C LYS A 65 -9.75 7.09 11.82
N SER A 66 -9.28 5.86 12.05
CA SER A 66 -9.44 5.18 13.34
C SER A 66 -8.72 5.87 14.50
N LYS A 67 -7.70 6.68 14.17
CA LYS A 67 -6.94 7.52 15.10
C LYS A 67 -7.44 8.98 15.10
N GLU A 68 -8.61 9.23 14.50
CA GLU A 68 -9.23 10.55 14.41
C GLU A 68 -8.35 11.59 13.68
N ILE A 69 -7.49 11.13 12.77
CA ILE A 69 -6.69 12.01 11.91
C ILE A 69 -7.55 12.40 10.71
N GLU A 70 -7.75 13.70 10.50
CA GLU A 70 -8.47 14.23 9.33
C GLU A 70 -7.64 14.04 8.06
N VAL A 71 -8.10 13.13 7.20
CA VAL A 71 -7.48 12.77 5.92
C VAL A 71 -8.19 13.40 4.72
N THR A 72 -9.38 13.95 4.91
CA THR A 72 -10.19 14.59 3.86
C THR A 72 -9.55 15.87 3.32
N ASP A 73 -8.74 16.54 4.14
CA ASP A 73 -8.09 17.81 3.79
C ASP A 73 -6.76 17.60 3.04
N VAL A 74 -6.35 16.34 2.83
CA VAL A 74 -5.14 16.01 2.09
C VAL A 74 -5.39 16.20 0.59
N ILE A 75 -4.55 17.03 -0.04
CA ILE A 75 -4.58 17.28 -1.48
C ILE A 75 -4.59 15.94 -2.24
N GLY A 76 -5.63 15.71 -3.04
CA GLY A 76 -5.77 14.51 -3.86
C GLY A 76 -6.56 13.35 -3.22
N TYR A 77 -7.04 13.50 -1.98
CA TYR A 77 -7.92 12.51 -1.34
C TYR A 77 -9.13 12.17 -2.22
N ASP A 78 -9.85 13.19 -2.71
CA ASP A 78 -11.01 12.98 -3.57
C ASP A 78 -10.66 12.28 -4.89
N ILE A 79 -9.46 12.52 -5.43
CA ILE A 79 -9.03 11.93 -6.71
C ILE A 79 -8.87 10.41 -6.57
N LEU A 80 -8.40 9.95 -5.40
CA LEU A 80 -8.21 8.52 -5.09
C LEU A 80 -9.54 7.75 -4.98
N PHE A 81 -10.63 8.43 -4.60
CA PHE A 81 -11.90 7.76 -4.29
C PHE A 81 -13.06 8.11 -5.25
N SER A 82 -12.95 9.15 -6.07
CA SER A 82 -14.05 9.62 -6.93
C SER A 82 -13.89 9.32 -8.43
N LYS A 83 -12.66 9.11 -8.93
CA LYS A 83 -12.40 8.97 -10.39
C LYS A 83 -11.53 7.76 -10.70
N THR A 84 -12.15 6.68 -11.17
CA THR A 84 -11.51 5.38 -11.45
C THR A 84 -10.24 5.48 -12.31
N ASN A 85 -10.28 6.23 -13.42
CA ASN A 85 -9.13 6.35 -14.32
C ASN A 85 -7.95 7.13 -13.69
N LEU A 86 -8.24 8.14 -12.87
CA LEU A 86 -7.19 8.90 -12.18
C LEU A 86 -6.62 8.13 -11.00
N ARG A 87 -7.45 7.32 -10.32
CA ARG A 87 -7.03 6.41 -9.25
C ARG A 87 -5.94 5.46 -9.74
N HIS A 88 -6.12 4.82 -10.88
CA HIS A 88 -5.12 3.90 -11.44
C HIS A 88 -3.77 4.59 -11.72
N THR A 89 -3.79 5.79 -12.30
CA THR A 89 -2.57 6.56 -12.58
C THR A 89 -1.87 6.98 -11.28
N VAL A 90 -2.61 7.56 -10.33
CA VAL A 90 -2.04 8.02 -9.06
C VAL A 90 -1.46 6.85 -8.26
N LEU A 91 -2.12 5.69 -8.25
CA LEU A 91 -1.63 4.52 -7.54
C LEU A 91 -0.40 3.89 -8.18
N LYS A 92 -0.33 3.89 -9.51
CA LYS A 92 0.89 3.50 -10.23
C LYS A 92 2.06 4.39 -9.82
N ASP A 93 1.85 5.71 -9.80
CA ASP A 93 2.88 6.68 -9.44
C ASP A 93 3.29 6.56 -7.96
N PHE A 94 2.31 6.43 -7.06
CA PHE A 94 2.55 6.18 -5.64
C PHE A 94 3.34 4.89 -5.41
N PHE A 95 2.97 3.80 -6.07
CA PHE A 95 3.68 2.53 -5.95
C PHE A 95 5.12 2.63 -6.46
N ALA A 96 5.36 3.34 -7.56
CA ALA A 96 6.71 3.58 -8.07
C ALA A 96 7.57 4.37 -7.07
N VAL A 97 7.00 5.43 -6.46
CA VAL A 97 7.68 6.19 -5.41
C VAL A 97 7.95 5.33 -4.18
N TRP A 98 6.99 4.54 -3.73
CA TRP A 98 7.13 3.64 -2.57
C TRP A 98 8.24 2.61 -2.78
N ILE A 99 8.29 1.97 -3.95
CA ILE A 99 9.37 1.03 -4.30
C ILE A 99 10.71 1.77 -4.34
N GLY A 100 10.77 2.96 -4.94
CA GLY A 100 11.98 3.79 -4.94
C GLY A 100 12.46 4.11 -3.52
N ILE A 101 11.56 4.54 -2.63
CA ILE A 101 11.87 4.78 -1.21
C ILE A 101 12.36 3.50 -0.54
N LYS A 102 11.70 2.36 -0.76
CA LYS A 102 12.11 1.08 -0.17
C LYS A 102 13.51 0.68 -0.60
N GLU A 103 13.86 0.88 -1.87
CA GLU A 103 15.21 0.60 -2.39
C GLU A 103 16.26 1.61 -1.89
N ILE A 104 15.89 2.89 -1.76
CA ILE A 104 16.75 3.91 -1.13
C ILE A 104 16.99 3.58 0.34
N LEU A 105 15.95 3.20 1.09
CA LEU A 105 16.04 2.84 2.51
C LEU A 105 16.73 1.49 2.74
N LYS A 106 16.78 0.61 1.72
CA LYS A 106 17.71 -0.52 1.65
C LYS A 106 19.14 -0.05 1.34
N VAL A 107 19.59 1.07 1.93
CA VAL A 107 21.01 1.41 1.95
C VAL A 107 21.75 0.19 2.53
N PRO A 108 22.66 -0.45 1.79
CA PRO A 108 23.47 -1.50 2.37
C PRO A 108 24.23 -0.90 3.55
N LYS A 109 24.13 -1.53 4.73
CA LYS A 109 25.09 -1.27 5.81
C LYS A 109 26.48 -1.24 5.16
N SER A 110 27.20 -0.14 5.36
CA SER A 110 28.52 0.04 4.78
C SER A 110 29.41 -1.16 5.08
N LYS A 111 30.38 -1.44 4.20
CA LYS A 111 31.45 -2.42 4.41
C LYS A 111 32.40 -2.04 5.56
N ALA A 112 31.87 -1.62 6.71
CA ALA A 112 32.63 -1.42 7.95
C ALA A 112 32.63 -2.67 8.85
N GLU A 113 31.83 -3.70 8.53
CA GLU A 113 31.85 -5.02 9.19
C GLU A 113 32.64 -6.09 8.40
N GLN A 114 33.58 -5.67 7.54
CA GLN A 114 34.63 -6.56 7.02
C GLN A 114 35.91 -6.39 7.85
N MET A 115 35.88 -6.88 9.09
CA MET A 115 37.09 -7.29 9.79
C MET A 115 36.82 -8.60 10.53
N PRO A 116 37.26 -9.77 10.00
CA PRO A 116 37.63 -10.85 10.88
C PRO A 116 38.90 -10.42 11.61
N GLY A 117 38.73 -9.69 12.72
CA GLY A 117 39.80 -9.51 13.68
C GLY A 117 40.09 -10.86 14.34
N LYS A 118 41.06 -11.60 13.81
CA LYS A 118 41.88 -12.57 14.57
C LYS A 118 43.29 -12.63 13.97
N PHE A 119 44.16 -11.76 14.47
CA PHE A 119 45.57 -12.09 14.64
C PHE A 119 45.80 -12.44 16.11
N TYR A 120 46.00 -13.73 16.38
CA TYR A 120 46.72 -14.38 17.48
C TYR A 120 46.88 -15.82 16.95
N ILE A 121 48.05 -16.41 16.73
CA ILE A 121 49.38 -16.34 17.37
C ILE A 121 50.43 -16.54 16.26
#